data_AF-A0A1S1LXI6-F1
#
_entry.id   AF-A0A1S1LXI6-F1
#
_cell.length_a   1.000
_cell.length_b   1.000
_cell.length_c   1.000
_cell.angle_alpha   90.00
_cell.angle_beta   90.00
_cell.angle_gamma   90.00
#
_symmetry.space_group_name_H-M   'P 1'
#
loop_
_entity.id
_entity.type
_entity.pdbx_description
1 polymer ?
#
loop_
_entity_poly.entity_id
_entity_poly.type
_entity_poly.pdbx_seq_one_letter_code
_entity_poly.pdbx_strand_id
1 'polypeptide(L)'
;MDDTSAQRRVVFTAGILSAVIYGVYASIFVAHGGMGRASGNLAVLVLCLVVPLIGFALKKAFPVLREYATGVMLSPFPGAITYLFASLWMAIS
;
A
#
# COMPACT_ATOMS: atom_id res chain seq x y z
N MET A 1 -12.61 6.59 25.83
CA MET A 1 -12.95 6.87 24.43
C MET A 1 -11.75 7.61 23.86
N ASP A 2 -10.76 6.84 23.41
CA ASP A 2 -9.45 7.29 22.90
C ASP A 2 -9.30 6.79 21.43
N ASP A 3 -10.42 6.71 20.72
CA ASP A 3 -10.50 6.11 19.39
C ASP A 3 -9.77 6.97 18.34
N THR A 4 -9.64 8.27 18.60
CA THR A 4 -8.94 9.23 17.74
C THR A 4 -7.44 8.94 17.67
N SER A 5 -6.82 8.50 18.77
CA SER A 5 -5.38 8.19 18.78
C SER A 5 -5.09 6.86 18.08
N ALA A 6 -5.96 5.86 18.28
CA ALA A 6 -5.92 4.58 17.57
C ALA A 6 -6.11 4.76 16.05
N GLN A 7 -7.12 5.55 15.61
CA GLN A 7 -7.31 5.86 14.19
C GLN A 7 -6.12 6.59 13.57
N ARG A 8 -5.53 7.57 14.28
CA ARG A 8 -4.31 8.25 13.81
C ARG A 8 -3.16 7.28 13.56
N ARG A 9 -2.94 6.32 14.48
CA ARG A 9 -1.88 5.30 14.31
C ARG A 9 -2.11 4.43 13.10
N VAL A 10 -3.35 4.00 12.87
CA VAL A 10 -3.74 3.21 11.69
C VAL A 10 -3.44 3.97 10.40
N VAL A 11 -3.93 5.22 10.29
CA VAL A 11 -3.77 6.04 9.08
C VAL A 11 -2.31 6.38 8.82
N PHE A 12 -1.55 6.73 9.88
CA PHE A 12 -0.12 7.02 9.78
C PHE A 12 0.68 5.81 9.30
N THR A 13 0.41 4.64 9.88
CA THR A 13 1.06 3.37 9.49
C THR A 13 0.72 3.02 8.05
N ALA A 14 -0.56 3.14 7.66
CA ALA A 14 -1.00 2.89 6.29
C ALA A 14 -0.30 3.83 5.29
N GLY A 15 -0.21 5.12 5.61
CA GLY A 15 0.43 6.13 4.77
C GLY A 15 1.94 5.88 4.58
N ILE A 16 2.67 5.63 5.67
CA ILE A 16 4.12 5.36 5.58
C ILE A 16 4.40 4.07 4.83
N LEU A 17 3.74 2.97 5.16
CA LEU A 17 3.95 1.72 4.44
C LEU A 17 3.59 1.87 2.96
N SER A 18 2.50 2.57 2.65
CA SER A 18 2.14 2.87 1.27
C SER A 18 3.27 3.62 0.54
N ALA A 19 3.79 4.68 1.15
CA ALA A 19 4.85 5.49 0.54
C ALA A 19 6.13 4.69 0.32
N VAL A 20 6.53 3.85 1.28
CA VAL A 20 7.71 3.00 1.16
C VAL A 20 7.52 1.94 0.07
N ILE A 21 6.41 1.21 0.09
CA ILE A 21 6.15 0.12 -0.87
C ILE A 21 6.10 0.66 -2.29
N TYR A 22 5.32 1.72 -2.53
CA TYR A 22 5.16 2.29 -3.86
C TYR A 22 6.38 3.12 -4.30
N GLY A 23 7.14 3.70 -3.37
CA GLY A 23 8.41 4.37 -3.65
C GLY A 23 9.49 3.38 -4.11
N VAL A 24 9.58 2.22 -3.45
CA VAL A 24 10.47 1.13 -3.88
C VAL A 24 10.03 0.61 -5.25
N TYR A 25 8.73 0.37 -5.43
CA TYR A 25 8.17 -0.07 -6.70
C TYR A 25 8.48 0.91 -7.86
N ALA A 26 8.29 2.21 -7.64
CA ALA A 26 8.63 3.24 -8.62
C ALA A 26 10.14 3.28 -8.94
N SER A 27 10.99 3.10 -7.92
CA SER A 27 12.45 3.05 -8.11
C SER A 27 12.87 1.85 -8.95
N ILE A 28 12.27 0.68 -8.71
CA ILE A 28 12.51 -0.54 -9.50
C ILE A 28 12.04 -0.35 -10.95
N PHE A 29 10.87 0.30 -11.14
CA PHE A 29 10.34 0.60 -12.46
C PHE A 29 11.31 1.46 -13.27
N VAL A 30 11.86 2.53 -12.68
CA VAL A 30 12.86 3.39 -13.33
C VAL A 30 14.16 2.63 -13.61
N ALA A 31 14.64 1.83 -12.65
CA ALA A 31 15.88 1.08 -12.79
C ALA A 31 15.83 0.03 -13.92
N HIS A 32 14.66 -0.53 -14.24
CA HIS A 32 14.49 -1.54 -15.28
C HIS A 32 14.10 -0.96 -16.65
N GLY A 33 14.15 0.36 -16.83
CA GLY A 33 13.82 1.01 -18.11
C GLY A 33 12.33 1.07 -18.42
N GLY A 34 11.49 0.94 -17.38
CA GLY A 34 10.04 0.89 -17.49
C GLY A 34 9.48 -0.53 -17.56
N MET A 35 8.26 -0.68 -17.05
CA MET A 35 7.49 -1.92 -17.06
C MET A 35 6.24 -1.72 -17.92
N GLY A 36 5.85 -2.73 -18.71
CA GLY A 36 4.61 -2.64 -19.50
C GLY A 36 3.39 -2.38 -18.62
N ARG A 37 2.38 -1.65 -19.14
CA ARG A 37 1.15 -1.33 -18.40
C ARG A 37 0.49 -2.54 -17.73
N ALA A 38 0.49 -3.69 -18.42
CA ALA A 38 -0.06 -4.95 -17.89
C ALA A 38 0.71 -5.46 -16.66
N SER A 39 2.05 -5.50 -16.74
CA SER A 39 2.92 -5.88 -15.63
C SER A 39 2.80 -4.92 -14.45
N GLY A 40 2.61 -3.62 -14.71
CA GLY A 40 2.47 -2.64 -13.65
C GLY A 40 1.16 -2.78 -12.87
N ASN A 41 0.06 -3.00 -13.58
CA ASN A 41 -1.24 -3.29 -12.94
C ASN A 41 -1.19 -4.61 -12.16
N LEU A 42 -0.50 -5.62 -12.69
CA LEU A 42 -0.32 -6.90 -12.01
C LEU A 42 0.45 -6.73 -10.69
N ALA A 43 1.53 -5.95 -10.69
CA ALA A 43 2.32 -5.69 -9.48
C ALA A 43 1.49 -4.97 -8.40
N VAL A 44 0.69 -3.98 -8.79
CA VAL A 44 -0.23 -3.28 -7.88
C VAL A 44 -1.31 -4.22 -7.32
N LEU A 45 -1.89 -5.09 -8.16
CA LEU A 45 -2.83 -6.12 -7.72
C LEU A 45 -2.21 -7.10 -6.72
N VAL A 46 -0.98 -7.56 -6.99
CA VAL A 46 -0.24 -8.44 -6.08
C VAL A 46 0.02 -7.74 -4.75
N LEU A 47 0.42 -6.47 -4.75
CA LEU A 47 0.61 -5.68 -3.52
C LEU A 47 -0.70 -5.55 -2.73
N CYS A 48 -1.83 -5.31 -3.42
CA CYS A 48 -3.16 -5.26 -2.80
C CYS A 48 -3.62 -6.60 -2.20
N LEU A 49 -3.02 -7.73 -2.58
CA LEU A 49 -3.33 -9.05 -2.00
C LEU A 49 -2.34 -9.46 -0.90
N VAL A 50 -1.05 -9.31 -1.16
CA VAL A 50 0.03 -9.76 -0.27
C VAL A 50 0.08 -8.91 1.00
N VAL A 51 -0.07 -7.59 0.88
CA VAL A 51 0.08 -6.69 2.03
C VAL A 51 -1.06 -6.89 3.07
N PRO A 52 -2.33 -7.05 2.68
CA PRO A 52 -3.39 -7.39 3.63
C PRO A 52 -3.24 -8.79 4.23
N LEU A 53 -2.71 -9.76 3.49
CA LEU A 53 -2.39 -11.08 4.03
C LEU A 53 -1.31 -11.00 5.12
N ILE A 54 -0.27 -10.20 4.91
CA ILE A 54 0.77 -9.93 5.92
C ILE A 54 0.14 -9.27 7.15
N GLY A 55 -0.69 -8.24 6.95
CA GLY A 55 -1.42 -7.60 8.05
C GLY A 55 -2.33 -8.56 8.81
N PHE A 56 -2.98 -9.51 8.12
CA PHE A 56 -3.80 -10.55 8.76
C PHE A 56 -2.96 -11.51 9.60
N ALA A 57 -1.82 -11.95 9.08
CA ALA A 57 -0.88 -12.80 9.80
C ALA A 57 -0.34 -12.10 11.06
N LEU A 58 0.04 -10.82 10.95
CA LEU A 58 0.47 -10.00 12.08
C LEU A 58 -0.63 -9.87 13.14
N LYS A 59 -1.87 -9.61 12.71
CA LYS A 59 -3.03 -9.53 13.63
C LYS A 59 -3.27 -10.84 14.38
N LYS A 60 -3.06 -11.98 13.70
CA LYS A 60 -3.22 -13.32 14.29
C LYS A 60 -2.08 -13.68 15.24
N ALA A 61 -0.84 -13.32 14.92
CA ALA A 61 0.34 -13.63 15.72
C ALA A 61 0.50 -12.69 16.93
N PHE A 62 0.16 -11.41 16.78
CA PHE A 62 0.37 -10.38 17.80
C PHE A 62 -0.90 -9.54 18.01
N PRO A 63 -1.83 -9.99 18.88
CA PRO A 63 -3.08 -9.28 19.12
C PRO A 63 -2.88 -7.88 19.73
N VAL A 64 -1.75 -7.65 20.41
CA VAL A 64 -1.36 -6.34 20.96
C VAL A 64 -1.08 -5.31 19.85
N LEU A 65 -0.70 -5.75 18.65
CA LEU A 65 -0.38 -4.90 17.50
C LEU A 65 -1.56 -4.75 16.52
N ARG A 66 -2.79 -5.04 16.95
CA ARG A 66 -3.98 -5.08 16.09
C ARG A 66 -4.23 -3.79 15.32
N GLU A 67 -3.94 -2.63 15.91
CA GLU A 67 -4.05 -1.32 15.26
C GLU A 67 -3.03 -1.17 14.12
N TYR A 68 -1.75 -1.46 14.38
CA TYR A 68 -0.70 -1.44 13.37
C TYR A 68 -0.96 -2.45 12.26
N ALA A 69 -1.42 -3.65 12.61
CA ALA A 69 -1.78 -4.68 11.64
C ALA A 69 -2.94 -4.24 10.73
N THR A 70 -3.90 -3.49 11.27
CA THR A 70 -4.98 -2.87 10.49
C THR A 70 -4.44 -1.76 9.56
N GLY A 71 -3.47 -0.98 10.03
CA GLY A 71 -2.75 0.00 9.21
C GLY A 71 -2.00 -0.65 8.04
N VAL A 72 -1.31 -1.77 8.28
CA VAL A 72 -0.65 -2.57 7.23
C VAL A 72 -1.68 -3.09 6.23
N MET A 73 -2.83 -3.60 6.69
CA MET A 73 -3.88 -4.07 5.77
C MET A 73 -4.41 -2.98 4.83
N LEU A 74 -4.43 -1.74 5.31
CA LEU A 74 -4.93 -0.60 4.54
C LEU A 74 -3.83 0.11 3.73
N SER A 75 -2.55 -0.20 3.97
CA SER A 75 -1.43 0.47 3.33
C SER A 75 -1.33 0.32 1.81
N PRO A 76 -1.86 -0.71 1.12
CA PRO A 76 -1.75 -0.76 -0.34
C PRO A 76 -2.72 0.21 -1.04
N PHE A 77 -3.79 0.66 -0.38
CA PHE A 77 -4.85 1.46 -0.99
C PHE A 77 -4.42 2.90 -1.36
N PRO A 78 -3.75 3.68 -0.48
CA PRO A 78 -3.36 5.05 -0.83
C PRO A 78 -2.48 5.10 -2.09
N GLY A 79 -1.50 4.19 -2.18
CA GLY A 79 -0.60 4.05 -3.32
C GLY A 79 -1.30 3.53 -4.58
N ALA A 80 -2.24 2.59 -4.45
CA ALA A 80 -3.03 2.11 -5.57
C ALA A 80 -3.90 3.23 -6.17
N ILE A 81 -4.52 4.05 -5.31
CA ILE A 81 -5.30 5.22 -5.74
C ILE A 81 -4.39 6.21 -6.49
N THR A 82 -3.21 6.53 -5.95
CA THR A 82 -2.28 7.45 -6.62
C THR A 82 -1.81 6.90 -7.96
N TYR A 83 -1.51 5.59 -8.03
CA TYR A 83 -1.13 4.93 -9.27
C TYR A 83 -2.25 4.93 -10.32
N LEU A 84 -3.50 4.72 -9.91
CA LEU A 84 -4.68 4.82 -10.78
C LEU A 84 -4.87 6.25 -11.30
N PHE A 85 -4.76 7.26 -10.43
CA PHE A 85 -4.83 8.67 -10.84
C PHE A 85 -3.71 9.03 -11.83
N ALA A 86 -2.48 8.61 -11.57
CA ALA A 86 -1.35 8.83 -12.48
C ALA A 86 -1.56 8.14 -13.83
N SER A 87 -2.08 6.90 -13.82
CA SER A 87 -2.38 6.14 -15.04
C SER A 87 -3.50 6.77 -15.85
N LEU A 88 -4.54 7.28 -15.17
CA LEU A 88 -5.64 8.01 -15.81
C LEU A 88 -5.14 9.33 -16.42
N TRP A 89 -4.29 10.06 -15.71
CA TRP A 89 -3.71 11.30 -16.22
C TRP A 89 -2.87 11.06 -17.48
N MET A 90 -1.99 10.05 -17.47
CA MET A 90 -1.21 9.64 -18.65
C MET A 90 -2.05 9.10 -19.81
N ALA A 91 -3.31 8.72 -19.57
CA ALA A 91 -4.22 8.28 -20.62
C ALA A 91 -4.98 9.46 -21.26
N ILE A 92 -5.09 10.58 -20.54
CA ILE A 92 -5.77 11.80 -21.01
C ILE A 92 -4.78 12.76 -21.68
N SER A 93 -3.51 12.79 -21.24
CA SER A 93 -2.42 13.59 -21.82
C SER A 93 -1.86 12.98 -23.10
#